data_AF-A0AAN5H0Z9-F1
#
_entry.id   AF-A0AAN5H0Z9-F1
#
_cell.length_a   1.000
_cell.length_b   1.000
_cell.length_c   1.000
_cell.angle_alpha   90.00
_cell.angle_beta   90.00
_cell.angle_gamma   90.00
#
_symmetry.space_group_name_H-M   'P 1'
#
loop_
_entity.id
_entity.type
_entity.pdbx_description
1 polymer ?
#
loop_
_entity_poly.entity_id
_entity_poly.type
_entity_poly.pdbx_seq_one_letter_code
_entity_poly.pdbx_strand_id
1 'polypeptide(L)'
;AGNLLYVAQVLRDKFPSAQIIIAADNDHSEGRQNTGRIAAEKAALSVSGWVALPPTDHKADWNDYHQKHGIKCATEAFNKSMYQP
;
A
#
# COMPACT_ATOMS: atom_id res chain seq x y z
N ALA A 1 -10.52 -5.38 1.67
CA ALA A 1 -9.60 -5.35 2.82
C ALA A 1 -10.33 -5.04 4.15
N GLY A 2 -11.21 -5.93 4.63
CA GLY A 2 -12.01 -5.64 5.83
C GLY A 2 -11.23 -5.65 7.15
N ASN A 3 -10.11 -6.39 7.21
CA ASN A 3 -9.35 -6.61 8.46
C ASN A 3 -8.04 -5.80 8.55
N LEU A 4 -7.70 -5.03 7.52
CA LEU A 4 -6.39 -4.38 7.40
C LEU A 4 -6.13 -3.38 8.54
N LEU A 5 -7.16 -2.64 8.94
CA LEU A 5 -7.10 -1.70 10.07
C LEU A 5 -6.72 -2.40 11.37
N TYR A 6 -7.43 -3.48 11.72
CA TYR A 6 -7.19 -4.22 12.96
C TYR A 6 -5.81 -4.88 12.96
N VAL A 7 -5.39 -5.45 11.84
CA VAL A 7 -4.04 -6.02 11.70
C VAL A 7 -2.97 -4.95 11.89
N ALA A 8 -3.13 -3.77 11.29
CA ALA A 8 -2.18 -2.68 11.46
C ALA A 8 -2.03 -2.29 12.93
N GLN A 9 -3.15 -2.09 13.64
CA GLN A 9 -3.16 -1.73 15.06
C GLN A 9 -2.46 -2.77 15.92
N VAL A 10 -2.78 -4.06 15.73
CA VAL A 10 -2.12 -5.17 16.46
C VAL A 10 -0.60 -5.20 16.19
N LEU A 11 -0.17 -4.93 14.95
CA LEU A 11 1.26 -4.86 14.63
C LEU A 11 1.95 -3.66 15.30
N ARG A 12 1.28 -2.50 15.38
CA ARG A 12 1.82 -1.33 16.08
C ARG A 12 1.97 -1.58 17.58
N ASP A 13 0.99 -2.21 18.22
CA ASP A 13 1.05 -2.56 19.64
C ASP A 13 2.21 -3.53 19.91
N LYS A 14 2.40 -4.52 19.04
CA LYS A 14 3.47 -5.51 19.18
C LYS A 14 4.85 -4.95 18.85
N PHE A 15 4.94 -4.02 17.91
CA PHE A 15 6.19 -3.43 17.43
C PHE A 15 6.14 -1.90 17.42
N PRO A 16 6.20 -1.24 18.59
CA PRO A 16 5.98 0.20 18.70
C PRO A 16 6.94 1.05 17.86
N SER A 17 8.19 0.61 17.69
CA SER A 17 9.23 1.31 16.93
C SER A 17 9.37 0.88 15.47
N ALA A 18 8.63 -0.14 15.01
CA ALA A 18 8.76 -0.61 13.64
C ALA A 18 8.18 0.40 12.64
N GLN A 19 8.81 0.50 11.47
CA GLN A 19 8.21 1.17 10.33
C GLN A 19 7.16 0.23 9.71
N ILE A 20 5.90 0.66 9.71
CA ILE A 20 4.81 -0.08 9.11
C ILE A 20 4.51 0.53 7.75
N ILE A 21 4.67 -0.26 6.69
CA ILE A 21 4.36 0.15 5.31
C ILE A 21 3.25 -0.76 4.81
N ILE A 22 2.14 -0.15 4.39
CA ILE A 22 0.98 -0.85 3.83
C ILE A 22 1.09 -0.81 2.30
N ALA A 23 1.50 -1.94 1.72
CA ALA A 23 1.53 -2.13 0.27
C ALA A 23 0.12 -2.43 -0.24
N ALA A 24 -0.50 -1.48 -0.92
CA ALA A 24 -1.89 -1.57 -1.36
C ALA A 24 -2.02 -1.86 -2.86
N ASP A 25 -3.10 -2.54 -3.24
CA ASP A 25 -3.49 -2.69 -4.63
C ASP A 25 -3.90 -1.34 -5.20
N ASN A 26 -3.50 -1.08 -6.44
CA ASN A 26 -4.00 0.07 -7.16
C ASN A 26 -5.30 -0.32 -7.87
N ASP A 27 -6.43 -0.32 -7.17
CA ASP A 27 -7.76 -0.58 -7.74
C ASP A 27 -8.28 0.60 -8.60
N HIS A 28 -7.40 1.25 -9.35
CA HIS A 28 -7.80 2.37 -10.21
C HIS A 28 -8.71 1.87 -11.33
N SER A 29 -9.90 2.46 -11.42
CA SER A 29 -10.82 2.30 -12.54
C SER A 29 -11.56 3.60 -12.75
N GLU A 30 -11.70 4.03 -14.01
CA GLU A 30 -12.36 5.28 -14.36
C GLU A 30 -13.74 5.39 -13.68
N GLY A 31 -13.97 6.51 -12.99
CA GLY A 31 -15.25 6.80 -12.33
C GLY A 31 -15.50 6.03 -11.02
N ARG A 32 -14.53 5.28 -10.47
CA ARG A 32 -14.67 4.63 -9.15
C ARG A 32 -13.54 5.00 -8.20
N GLN A 33 -13.87 5.02 -6.91
CA GLN A 33 -12.88 5.17 -5.86
C GLN A 33 -11.96 3.96 -5.79
N ASN A 34 -10.66 4.21 -5.71
CA ASN A 34 -9.67 3.17 -5.45
C ASN A 34 -9.83 2.69 -3.99
N THR A 35 -10.54 1.58 -3.83
CA THR A 35 -10.88 1.04 -2.50
C THR A 35 -9.64 0.50 -1.79
N GLY A 36 -8.70 -0.10 -2.51
CA GLY A 36 -7.40 -0.52 -2.00
C GLY A 36 -6.63 0.63 -1.34
N ARG A 37 -6.51 1.76 -2.04
CA ARG A 37 -5.89 2.99 -1.53
C ARG A 37 -6.59 3.50 -0.26
N ILE A 38 -7.91 3.66 -0.29
CA ILE A 38 -8.67 4.19 0.86
C ILE A 38 -8.49 3.30 2.09
N ALA A 39 -8.55 1.99 1.93
CA ALA A 39 -8.37 1.05 3.04
C ALA A 39 -6.94 1.11 3.61
N ALA A 40 -5.93 1.25 2.74
CA ALA A 40 -4.53 1.36 3.14
C ALA A 40 -4.24 2.69 3.85
N GLU A 41 -4.74 3.81 3.33
CA GLU A 41 -4.59 5.12 3.97
C GLU A 41 -5.25 5.13 5.35
N LYS A 42 -6.46 4.58 5.48
CA LYS A 42 -7.15 4.45 6.78
C LYS A 42 -6.34 3.62 7.78
N ALA A 43 -5.74 2.51 7.34
CA ALA A 43 -4.92 1.67 8.19
C ALA A 43 -3.61 2.38 8.59
N ALA A 44 -2.91 2.98 7.62
CA ALA A 44 -1.67 3.71 7.86
C ALA A 44 -1.87 4.88 8.84
N LEU A 45 -2.93 5.69 8.67
CA LEU A 45 -3.28 6.77 9.59
C LEU A 45 -3.43 6.28 11.04
N SER A 46 -4.04 5.10 11.24
CA SER A 46 -4.28 4.56 12.58
C SER A 46 -3.00 4.13 13.32
N VAL A 47 -1.88 4.00 12.62
CA VAL A 47 -0.61 3.49 13.16
C VAL A 47 0.60 4.36 12.85
N SER A 48 0.38 5.59 12.38
CA SER A 48 1.44 6.49 11.86
C SER A 48 2.34 5.77 10.84
N GLY A 49 1.71 4.96 9.98
CA GLY A 49 2.34 4.15 8.96
C GLY A 49 2.50 4.87 7.63
N TRP A 50 3.01 4.12 6.66
CA TRP A 50 3.22 4.55 5.29
C TRP A 50 2.34 3.74 4.34
N VAL A 51 2.06 4.29 3.18
CA VAL A 51 1.34 3.61 2.09
C VAL A 51 2.24 3.53 0.87
N ALA A 52 2.20 2.41 0.15
CA ALA A 52 2.87 2.24 -1.14
C ALA A 52 1.90 1.59 -2.15
N LEU A 53 1.74 2.21 -3.32
CA LEU A 53 0.91 1.69 -4.42
C LEU A 53 1.76 1.54 -5.69
N PRO A 54 1.50 0.51 -6.51
CA PRO A 54 2.16 0.42 -7.81
C PRO A 54 1.79 1.66 -8.65
N PRO A 55 2.78 2.34 -9.27
CA PRO A 55 2.57 3.60 -9.98
C PRO A 55 1.97 3.35 -11.37
N THR A 56 0.75 2.83 -11.40
CA THR A 56 -0.03 2.52 -12.60
C THR A 56 -1.25 3.42 -12.72
N ASP A 57 -1.74 3.59 -13.94
CA ASP A 57 -2.98 4.28 -14.29
C ASP A 57 -4.17 3.32 -14.48
N HIS A 58 -3.93 2.03 -14.27
CA HIS A 58 -4.89 0.94 -14.40
C HIS A 58 -4.83 0.05 -13.16
N LYS A 59 -5.83 -0.82 -13.04
CA LYS A 59 -5.88 -1.84 -12.00
C LYS A 59 -4.64 -2.74 -12.06
N ALA A 60 -3.82 -2.69 -11.00
CA ALA A 60 -2.64 -3.54 -10.86
C ALA A 60 -2.26 -3.71 -9.39
N ASP A 61 -1.67 -4.85 -9.06
CA ASP A 61 -0.97 -5.07 -7.79
C ASP A 61 0.57 -4.99 -7.96
N TRP A 62 1.30 -5.14 -6.86
CA TRP A 62 2.78 -5.12 -6.90
C TRP A 62 3.38 -6.32 -7.65
N ASN A 63 2.68 -7.45 -7.69
CA ASN A 63 3.13 -8.61 -8.45
C ASN A 63 2.96 -8.39 -9.96
N ASP A 64 1.86 -7.80 -10.42
CA ASP A 64 1.66 -7.41 -11.82
C ASP A 64 2.77 -6.44 -12.27
N TYR A 65 3.07 -5.43 -11.44
CA TYR A 65 4.15 -4.50 -11.71
C TYR A 65 5.51 -5.21 -11.78
N HIS A 66 5.78 -6.13 -10.84
CA HIS A 66 6.99 -6.94 -10.81
C HIS A 66 7.13 -7.83 -12.05
N GLN A 67 6.09 -8.55 -12.46
CA GLN A 67 6.13 -9.43 -13.63
C GLN A 67 6.41 -8.64 -14.92
N LYS A 68 5.89 -7.42 -15.02
CA LYS A 68 6.07 -6.56 -16.20
C LYS A 68 7.44 -5.87 -16.25
N HIS A 69 7.96 -5.42 -15.12
CA HIS A 69 9.13 -4.53 -15.07
C HIS A 69 10.38 -5.17 -14.45
N GLY A 70 10.25 -6.34 -13.83
CA GLY A 70 11.30 -7.03 -13.11
C GLY A 70 11.54 -6.50 -11.69
N ILE A 71 12.25 -7.29 -10.88
CA ILE A 71 12.39 -7.05 -9.45
C ILE A 71 13.07 -5.72 -9.12
N LYS A 72 14.10 -5.32 -9.89
CA LYS A 72 14.82 -4.06 -9.65
C LYS A 72 13.90 -2.84 -9.79
N CYS A 73 13.17 -2.77 -10.90
CA CYS A 73 12.23 -1.69 -11.16
C CYS A 73 11.09 -1.68 -10.14
N ALA A 74 10.58 -2.85 -9.75
CA ALA A 74 9.55 -2.96 -8.72
C ALA A 74 10.04 -2.44 -7.36
N THR A 75 11.26 -2.78 -6.94
CA THR A 75 11.84 -2.26 -5.70
C THR A 75 12.03 -0.75 -5.74
N GLU A 76 12.55 -0.19 -6.84
CA GLU A 76 12.70 1.26 -6.98
C GLU A 76 11.36 1.98 -6.98
N ALA A 77 10.37 1.44 -7.70
CA ALA A 77 9.02 1.98 -7.74
C ALA A 77 8.36 1.95 -6.36
N PHE A 78 8.51 0.83 -5.63
CA PHE A 78 8.02 0.70 -4.26
C PHE A 78 8.58 1.80 -3.37
N ASN A 79 9.89 1.97 -3.39
CA ASN A 79 10.56 2.99 -2.58
C ASN A 79 10.14 4.42 -2.92
N LYS A 80 9.94 4.72 -4.22
CA LYS A 80 9.49 6.04 -4.67
C LYS A 80 8.00 6.29 -4.41
N SER A 81 7.19 5.24 -4.35
CA SER A 81 5.74 5.33 -4.15
C SER A 81 5.33 5.51 -2.68
N MET A 82 6.27 5.37 -1.74
CA MET A 82 5.97 5.48 -0.31
C MET A 82 5.60 6.91 0.09
N TYR A 83 4.46 7.07 0.75
CA TYR A 83 4.05 8.34 1.37
C TYR A 83 3.34 8.12 2.70
N GLN A 84 3.28 9.17 3.52
CA GLN A 84 2.45 9.21 4.72
C GLN A 84 1.15 9.97 4.40
N PRO A 85 -0.02 9.33 4.53
CA PRO A 85 -1.32 9.98 4.39
C PRO A 85 -1.70 10.81 5.62
#